data_AF-A0A9D8PJP3-F1
#
_entry.id   AF-A0A9D8PJP3-F1
#
_cell.length_a   1.000
_cell.length_b   1.000
_cell.length_c   1.000
_cell.angle_alpha   90.00
_cell.angle_beta   90.00
_cell.angle_gamma   90.00
#
_symmetry.space_group_name_H-M   'P 1'
#
loop_
_entity.id
_entity.type
_entity.pdbx_description
1 polymer ?
#
loop_
_entity_poly.entity_id
_entity_poly.type
_entity_poly.pdbx_seq_one_letter_code
_entity_poly.pdbx_strand_id
1 'polypeptide(L)'
;MSNCAEGVYNLTGSNGGDMSDSDLEKYCKLAVEKGATHAKQIEPGSVVTAAWVRWKCQFGCPAYGQGYCCPPDTPMPEQTQKLIDCYHRAILFHLESPPSPERGKQFRHFQEMLVDLEGEMFKDGYYKAFLLSEGPCIICKECAKVKSEPCNFGFKA
;
A
#
# COMPACT_ATOMS: atom_id res chain seq x y z
N MET A 1 -8.47 -20.68 -14.81
CA MET A 1 -9.45 -19.58 -14.69
C MET A 1 -10.36 -19.95 -13.53
N SER A 2 -9.97 -19.56 -12.32
CA SER A 2 -10.65 -19.92 -11.08
C SER A 2 -11.31 -18.66 -10.52
N ASN A 3 -12.63 -18.73 -10.42
CA ASN A 3 -13.55 -17.75 -9.87
C ASN A 3 -13.10 -17.22 -8.50
N CYS A 4 -12.98 -15.90 -8.37
CA CYS A 4 -13.08 -15.19 -7.07
C CYS A 4 -14.54 -14.81 -6.74
N ALA A 5 -15.51 -15.35 -7.48
CA ALA A 5 -16.91 -14.98 -7.37
C ALA A 5 -17.79 -16.19 -7.04
N GLU A 6 -17.70 -16.72 -5.82
CA GLU A 6 -18.83 -17.43 -5.18
C GLU A 6 -18.80 -17.20 -3.67
N GLY A 7 -19.44 -16.10 -3.29
CA GLY A 7 -19.74 -15.74 -1.90
C GLY A 7 -20.98 -14.87 -1.91
N VAL A 8 -22.10 -15.42 -2.42
CA VAL A 8 -23.40 -14.77 -2.40
C VAL A 8 -23.93 -14.81 -0.95
N TYR A 9 -23.50 -13.87 -0.14
CA TYR A 9 -24.25 -13.50 1.06
C TYR A 9 -25.37 -12.56 0.62
N ASN A 10 -26.58 -13.12 0.48
CA ASN A 10 -27.81 -12.35 0.36
C ASN A 10 -28.03 -11.56 1.66
N LEU A 11 -27.50 -10.35 1.73
CA LEU A 11 -27.92 -9.32 2.67
C LEU A 11 -28.89 -8.41 1.94
N THR A 12 -30.16 -8.77 1.92
CA THR A 12 -31.26 -7.83 1.67
C THR A 12 -31.37 -6.89 2.87
N GLY A 13 -30.45 -5.95 2.94
CA GLY A 13 -30.39 -4.87 3.91
C GLY A 13 -30.09 -3.60 3.15
N SER A 14 -31.14 -2.90 2.75
CA SER A 14 -31.11 -1.55 2.23
C SER A 14 -30.41 -0.62 3.23
N ASN A 15 -29.13 -0.34 2.99
CA ASN A 15 -28.37 0.84 3.40
C ASN A 15 -26.99 0.79 2.74
N GLY A 16 -26.96 0.65 1.41
CA GLY A 16 -25.81 1.07 0.62
C GLY A 16 -25.83 2.58 0.55
N GLY A 17 -25.39 3.25 1.63
CA GLY A 17 -25.09 4.66 1.57
C GLY A 17 -24.04 4.84 0.49
N ASP A 18 -24.39 5.59 -0.55
CA ASP A 18 -23.46 6.09 -1.55
C ASP A 18 -22.37 6.87 -0.80
N MET A 19 -21.26 6.19 -0.50
CA MET A 19 -20.12 6.78 0.21
C MET A 19 -19.43 7.70 -0.80
N SER A 20 -19.89 8.95 -0.85
CA SER A 20 -19.40 9.96 -1.78
C SER A 20 -17.89 10.12 -1.66
N ASP A 21 -17.21 10.28 -2.79
CA ASP A 21 -15.74 10.47 -2.91
C ASP A 21 -15.16 11.53 -1.96
N SER A 22 -15.99 12.40 -1.39
CA SER A 22 -15.60 13.34 -0.34
C SER A 22 -15.11 12.69 0.97
N ASP A 23 -15.44 11.42 1.24
CA ASP A 23 -15.11 10.77 2.53
C ASP A 23 -13.63 10.39 2.68
N LEU A 24 -12.93 10.16 1.57
CA LEU A 24 -11.48 9.90 1.54
C LEU A 24 -10.63 11.18 1.60
N GLU A 25 -11.23 12.34 1.37
CA GLU A 25 -10.57 13.65 1.39
C GLU A 25 -9.89 13.91 2.75
N LYS A 26 -10.49 13.45 3.85
CA LYS A 26 -9.91 13.59 5.18
C LYS A 26 -8.57 12.84 5.30
N TYR A 27 -8.41 11.68 4.67
CA TYR A 27 -7.15 10.92 4.71
C TYR A 27 -6.10 11.53 3.79
N CYS A 28 -6.52 12.13 2.67
CA CYS A 28 -5.60 12.89 1.82
C CYS A 28 -5.01 14.07 2.59
N LYS A 29 -5.86 14.85 3.28
CA LYS A 29 -5.43 15.96 4.14
C LYS A 29 -4.53 15.47 5.28
N LEU A 30 -4.95 14.42 5.98
CA LEU A 30 -4.19 13.86 7.08
C LEU A 30 -2.81 13.35 6.66
N ALA A 31 -2.71 12.72 5.48
CA ALA A 31 -1.43 12.28 4.93
C ALA A 31 -0.49 13.45 4.65
N VAL A 32 -0.99 14.54 4.07
CA VAL A 32 -0.19 15.76 3.81
C VAL A 32 0.22 16.42 5.13
N GLU A 33 -0.70 16.56 6.09
CA GLU A 33 -0.41 17.10 7.43
C GLU A 33 0.67 16.29 8.16
N LYS A 34 0.68 14.96 7.97
CA LYS A 34 1.65 14.04 8.59
C LYS A 34 2.94 13.84 7.78
N GLY A 35 3.09 14.49 6.63
CA GLY A 35 4.38 14.58 5.91
C GLY A 35 4.42 14.04 4.49
N ALA A 36 3.30 13.64 3.88
CA ALA A 36 3.24 13.47 2.43
C ALA A 36 3.35 14.83 1.73
N THR A 37 4.00 14.89 0.57
CA THR A 37 4.02 16.12 -0.24
C THR A 37 2.66 16.33 -0.92
N HIS A 38 2.10 15.25 -1.46
CA HIS A 38 0.76 15.25 -2.04
C HIS A 38 0.04 13.95 -1.70
N ALA A 39 -1.28 14.01 -1.63
CA ALA A 39 -2.16 12.86 -1.59
C ALA A 39 -3.36 13.13 -2.50
N LYS A 40 -3.74 12.16 -3.33
CA LYS A 40 -4.79 12.34 -4.32
C LYS A 40 -5.62 11.08 -4.47
N GLN A 41 -6.94 11.23 -4.49
CA GLN A 41 -7.84 10.15 -4.86
C GLN A 41 -7.68 9.81 -6.35
N ILE A 42 -7.58 8.52 -6.65
CA ILE A 42 -7.45 8.02 -8.01
C ILE A 42 -8.45 6.89 -8.25
N GLU A 43 -8.83 6.73 -9.52
CA GLU A 43 -9.53 5.53 -9.97
C GLU A 43 -8.58 4.32 -9.87
N PRO A 44 -8.94 3.23 -9.16
CA PRO A 44 -8.10 2.04 -9.10
C PRO A 44 -7.72 1.50 -10.48
N GLY A 45 -8.65 1.57 -11.45
CA GLY A 45 -8.42 1.16 -12.83
C GLY A 45 -7.40 2.02 -13.60
N SER A 46 -6.97 3.15 -13.05
CA SER A 46 -5.85 3.94 -13.61
C SER A 46 -4.47 3.38 -13.25
N VAL A 47 -4.39 2.44 -12.30
CA VAL A 47 -3.13 1.78 -11.91
C VAL A 47 -2.79 0.69 -12.94
N VAL A 48 -1.61 0.80 -13.54
CA VAL A 48 -1.11 -0.18 -14.53
C VAL A 48 -0.13 -1.12 -13.88
N THR A 49 -0.42 -2.43 -13.94
CA THR A 49 0.54 -3.48 -13.57
C THR A 49 1.29 -3.97 -14.81
N ALA A 50 2.56 -4.35 -14.66
CA ALA A 50 3.37 -4.82 -15.79
C ALA A 50 4.52 -5.74 -15.38
N ALA A 51 4.83 -6.71 -16.24
CA ALA A 51 5.91 -7.68 -16.03
C ALA A 51 7.29 -7.03 -15.81
N TRP A 52 7.57 -5.92 -16.51
CA TRP A 52 8.88 -5.25 -16.45
C TRP A 52 9.20 -4.66 -15.06
N VAL A 53 8.18 -4.36 -14.24
CA VAL A 53 8.37 -3.79 -12.88
C VAL A 53 9.20 -4.74 -12.01
N ARG A 54 8.93 -6.05 -12.12
CA ARG A 54 9.69 -7.07 -11.38
C ARG A 54 11.15 -7.15 -11.85
N TRP A 55 11.39 -7.03 -13.16
CA TRP A 55 12.75 -6.98 -13.71
C TRP A 55 13.52 -5.74 -13.24
N LYS A 56 12.86 -4.58 -13.17
CA LYS A 56 13.46 -3.36 -12.59
C LYS A 56 13.80 -3.55 -11.11
N CYS A 57 12.95 -4.22 -10.33
CA CYS A 57 13.26 -4.55 -8.94
C CYS A 57 14.48 -5.49 -8.85
N GLN A 58 14.50 -6.58 -9.61
CA GLN A 58 15.54 -7.60 -9.55
C GLN A 58 16.92 -7.13 -10.02
N PHE A 59 16.96 -6.35 -11.10
CA PHE A 59 18.22 -5.97 -11.75
C PHE A 59 18.58 -4.49 -11.56
N GLY A 60 17.65 -3.66 -11.04
CA GLY A 60 17.86 -2.23 -10.84
C GLY A 60 17.92 -1.79 -9.37
N CYS A 61 17.60 -2.66 -8.41
CA CYS A 61 17.64 -2.33 -6.99
C CYS A 61 18.89 -2.90 -6.31
N PRO A 62 19.76 -2.06 -5.69
CA PRO A 62 20.92 -2.56 -4.95
C PRO A 62 20.54 -3.29 -3.65
N ALA A 63 19.30 -3.11 -3.18
CA ALA A 63 18.75 -3.76 -1.99
C ALA A 63 17.85 -4.97 -2.34
N TYR A 64 17.91 -5.47 -3.58
CA TYR A 64 17.09 -6.61 -4.00
C TYR A 64 17.29 -7.82 -3.07
N GLY A 65 16.17 -8.46 -2.70
CA GLY A 65 16.16 -9.67 -1.88
C GLY A 65 16.32 -9.44 -0.37
N GLN A 66 16.56 -8.21 0.08
CA GLN A 66 16.88 -7.91 1.49
C GLN A 66 15.66 -7.78 2.42
N GLY A 67 14.44 -7.68 1.88
CA GLY A 67 13.22 -7.51 2.69
C GLY A 67 11.99 -8.22 2.11
N TYR A 68 10.91 -8.26 2.90
CA TYR A 68 9.62 -8.85 2.50
C TYR A 68 8.91 -8.08 1.37
N CYS A 69 9.30 -6.84 1.11
CA CYS A 69 8.86 -6.06 -0.05
C CYS A 69 9.62 -6.42 -1.34
N CYS A 70 10.41 -7.49 -1.35
CA CYS A 70 11.10 -7.99 -2.54
C CYS A 70 10.50 -9.32 -3.02
N PRO A 71 10.54 -9.59 -4.34
CA PRO A 71 10.40 -10.95 -4.86
C PRO A 71 11.28 -11.98 -4.10
N PRO A 72 10.80 -13.22 -3.89
CA PRO A 72 9.51 -13.78 -4.30
C PRO A 72 8.33 -13.50 -3.37
N ASP A 73 8.53 -12.80 -2.25
CA ASP A 73 7.49 -12.56 -1.24
C ASP A 73 6.41 -11.57 -1.70
N THR A 74 6.74 -10.72 -2.67
CA THR A 74 5.76 -9.84 -3.32
C THR A 74 5.00 -10.53 -4.46
N PRO A 75 3.71 -10.21 -4.63
CA PRO A 75 2.85 -10.81 -5.64
C PRO A 75 3.37 -10.57 -7.07
N MET A 76 2.98 -11.46 -7.97
CA MET A 76 3.16 -11.29 -9.41
C MET A 76 2.24 -10.18 -9.95
N PRO A 77 2.61 -9.49 -11.05
CA PRO A 77 1.78 -8.43 -11.63
C PRO A 77 0.32 -8.83 -11.84
N GLU A 78 0.06 -10.06 -12.27
CA GLU A 78 -1.29 -10.58 -12.50
C GLU A 78 -2.09 -10.76 -11.19
N GLN A 79 -1.41 -11.08 -10.09
CA GLN A 79 -2.02 -11.14 -8.77
C GLN A 79 -2.32 -9.75 -8.23
N THR A 80 -1.38 -8.80 -8.42
CA THR A 80 -1.58 -7.39 -8.07
C THR A 80 -2.75 -6.78 -8.85
N GLN A 81 -2.89 -7.10 -10.15
CA GLN A 81 -4.03 -6.62 -10.93
C GLN A 81 -5.36 -7.10 -10.36
N LYS A 82 -5.47 -8.41 -10.07
CA LYS A 82 -6.67 -8.99 -9.45
C LYS A 82 -7.00 -8.36 -8.09
N LEU A 83 -5.98 -7.99 -7.32
CA LEU A 83 -6.18 -7.26 -6.07
C LEU A 83 -6.78 -5.88 -6.35
N ILE A 84 -6.16 -5.10 -7.25
CA ILE A 84 -6.63 -3.76 -7.64
C ILE A 84 -8.08 -3.81 -8.15
N ASP A 85 -8.44 -4.81 -8.95
CA ASP A 85 -9.79 -4.99 -9.51
C ASP A 85 -10.86 -5.20 -8.41
N CYS A 86 -10.48 -5.52 -7.17
CA CYS A 86 -11.39 -5.63 -6.03
C CYS A 86 -11.78 -4.27 -5.43
N TYR A 87 -11.15 -3.17 -5.85
CA TYR A 87 -11.32 -1.82 -5.28
C TYR A 87 -12.03 -0.88 -6.23
N HIS A 88 -12.85 0.00 -5.67
CA HIS A 88 -13.55 1.07 -6.41
C HIS A 88 -12.99 2.46 -6.06
N ARG A 89 -12.13 2.53 -5.05
CA ARG A 89 -11.52 3.78 -4.55
C ARG A 89 -10.08 3.52 -4.16
N ALA A 90 -9.20 4.49 -4.42
CA ALA A 90 -7.79 4.43 -4.04
C ALA A 90 -7.23 5.83 -3.77
N ILE A 91 -6.19 5.91 -2.94
CA ILE A 91 -5.43 7.13 -2.68
C ILE A 91 -3.99 6.91 -3.14
N LEU A 92 -3.49 7.80 -3.99
CA LEU A 92 -2.08 7.90 -4.36
C LEU A 92 -1.38 8.89 -3.43
N PHE A 93 -0.35 8.42 -2.75
CA PHE A 93 0.52 9.25 -1.91
C PHE A 93 1.83 9.55 -2.66
N HIS A 94 2.33 10.77 -2.50
CA HIS A 94 3.57 11.22 -3.12
C HIS A 94 4.44 11.94 -2.10
N LEU A 95 5.72 11.56 -2.05
CA LEU A 95 6.75 12.22 -1.27
C LEU A 95 7.86 12.72 -2.21
N GLU A 96 8.03 14.04 -2.26
CA GLU A 96 9.21 14.66 -2.86
C GLU A 96 10.37 14.60 -1.88
N SER A 97 11.37 13.78 -2.19
CA SER A 97 12.56 13.61 -1.36
C SER A 97 13.83 13.76 -2.19
N PRO A 98 14.29 15.01 -2.42
CA PRO A 98 15.55 15.26 -3.11
C PRO A 98 16.74 14.69 -2.33
N PRO A 99 17.87 14.41 -2.98
CA PRO A 99 19.07 13.93 -2.31
C PRO A 99 19.46 14.86 -1.15
N SER A 100 19.42 14.32 0.06
CA SER A 100 19.79 15.02 1.29
C SER A 100 20.24 14.01 2.35
N PRO A 101 21.02 14.43 3.36
CA PRO A 101 21.39 13.55 4.48
C PRO A 101 20.18 12.99 5.24
N GLU A 102 19.06 13.71 5.22
CA GLU A 102 17.84 13.35 5.95
C GLU A 102 16.85 12.51 5.14
N ARG A 103 17.13 12.25 3.86
CA ARG A 103 16.26 11.49 2.94
C ARG A 103 15.83 10.15 3.53
N GLY A 104 16.74 9.41 4.15
CA GLY A 104 16.42 8.11 4.76
C GLY A 104 15.45 8.23 5.94
N LYS A 105 15.56 9.29 6.75
CA LYS A 105 14.65 9.53 7.87
C LYS A 105 13.27 9.99 7.37
N GLN A 106 13.25 10.89 6.39
CA GLN A 106 12.00 11.33 5.73
C GLN A 106 11.24 10.16 5.12
N PHE A 107 11.94 9.28 4.40
CA PHE A 107 11.32 8.12 3.78
C PHE A 107 10.82 7.10 4.80
N ARG A 108 11.54 6.88 5.91
CA ARG A 108 11.09 6.03 7.02
C ARG A 108 9.82 6.59 7.66
N HIS A 109 9.83 7.88 8.00
CA HIS A 109 8.68 8.56 8.60
C HIS A 109 7.45 8.48 7.67
N PHE A 110 7.65 8.67 6.37
CA PHE A 110 6.58 8.53 5.38
C PHE A 110 6.00 7.11 5.34
N GLN A 111 6.85 6.07 5.31
CA GLN A 111 6.37 4.67 5.35
C GLN A 111 5.64 4.36 6.66
N GLU A 112 6.15 4.80 7.80
CA GLU A 112 5.50 4.61 9.11
C GLU A 112 4.13 5.28 9.17
N MET A 113 4.06 6.52 8.68
CA MET A 113 2.81 7.30 8.60
C MET A 113 1.75 6.60 7.74
N LEU A 114 2.13 6.06 6.59
CA LEU A 114 1.19 5.36 5.71
C LEU A 114 0.64 4.08 6.35
N VAL A 115 1.47 3.31 7.06
CA VAL A 115 1.04 2.11 7.80
C VAL A 115 0.09 2.50 8.94
N ASP A 116 0.37 3.59 9.64
CA ASP A 116 -0.53 4.09 10.69
C ASP A 116 -1.86 4.59 10.10
N LEU A 117 -1.82 5.23 8.93
CA LEU A 117 -3.01 5.69 8.21
C LEU A 117 -3.89 4.52 7.74
N GLU A 118 -3.30 3.41 7.27
CA GLU A 118 -4.02 2.18 6.94
C GLU A 118 -4.82 1.67 8.15
N GLY A 119 -4.20 1.62 9.33
CA GLY A 119 -4.87 1.23 10.58
C GLY A 119 -5.94 2.23 11.04
N GLU A 120 -5.77 3.53 10.79
CA GLU A 120 -6.80 4.56 11.04
C GLU A 120 -8.00 4.38 10.10
N MET A 121 -7.76 4.13 8.81
CA MET A 121 -8.82 3.83 7.84
C MET A 121 -9.58 2.55 8.22
N PHE A 122 -8.87 1.51 8.65
CA PHE A 122 -9.50 0.28 9.12
C PHE A 122 -10.47 0.54 10.28
N LYS A 123 -10.05 1.32 11.29
CA LYS A 123 -10.88 1.70 12.46
C LYS A 123 -12.11 2.52 12.08
N ASP A 124 -12.01 3.30 11.00
CA ASP A 124 -13.10 4.11 10.46
C ASP A 124 -14.07 3.32 9.56
N GLY A 125 -13.92 1.99 9.47
CA GLY A 125 -14.84 1.10 8.74
C GLY A 125 -14.37 0.69 7.35
N TYR A 126 -13.21 1.17 6.88
CA TYR A 126 -12.60 0.70 5.64
C TYR A 126 -11.88 -0.64 5.86
N TYR A 127 -12.64 -1.70 6.15
CA TYR A 127 -12.10 -3.02 6.50
C TYR A 127 -11.23 -3.68 5.41
N LYS A 128 -11.33 -3.21 4.15
CA LYS A 128 -10.48 -3.64 3.02
C LYS A 128 -9.29 -2.70 2.79
N ALA A 129 -9.07 -1.68 3.62
CA ALA A 129 -7.91 -0.79 3.49
C ALA A 129 -6.64 -1.64 3.41
N PHE A 130 -5.85 -1.39 2.37
CA PHE A 130 -4.65 -2.16 2.08
C PHE A 130 -3.59 -1.23 1.48
N LEU A 131 -2.47 -1.06 2.19
CA LEU A 131 -1.40 -0.17 1.75
C LEU A 131 -0.44 -0.89 0.78
N LEU A 132 -0.29 -0.33 -0.42
CA LEU A 132 0.77 -0.66 -1.36
C LEU A 132 1.88 0.39 -1.28
N SER A 133 2.94 0.11 -0.53
CA SER A 133 4.08 1.02 -0.37
C SER A 133 5.12 0.88 -1.50
N GLU A 134 5.83 1.96 -1.78
CA GLU A 134 6.91 2.01 -2.76
C GLU A 134 8.26 1.60 -2.15
N GLY A 135 9.06 0.86 -2.91
CA GLY A 135 10.48 0.67 -2.63
C GLY A 135 10.76 -0.31 -1.50
N PRO A 136 12.02 -0.37 -1.00
CA PRO A 136 12.35 -1.20 0.15
C PRO A 136 11.66 -0.65 1.41
N CYS A 137 11.07 -1.53 2.22
CA CYS A 137 10.66 -1.16 3.57
C CYS A 137 11.90 -0.89 4.42
N ILE A 138 11.99 0.30 4.98
CA ILE A 138 13.09 0.72 5.85
C ILE A 138 12.64 1.00 7.28
N ILE A 139 11.45 0.56 7.70
CA ILE A 139 10.90 0.80 9.05
C ILE A 139 11.75 0.14 10.15
N CYS A 140 12.21 -1.08 9.93
CA CYS A 140 13.13 -1.75 10.85
C CYS A 140 14.59 -1.33 10.58
N LYS A 141 15.45 -1.46 11.59
CA LYS A 141 16.90 -1.29 11.41
C LYS A 141 17.51 -2.45 10.61
N GLU A 142 17.04 -3.66 10.89
CA GLU A 142 17.39 -4.89 10.19
C GLU A 142 16.10 -5.68 9.93
N CYS A 143 15.91 -6.14 8.69
CA CYS A 143 14.72 -6.90 8.32
C CYS A 143 14.82 -8.34 8.84
N ALA A 144 13.77 -8.82 9.51
CA ALA A 144 13.66 -10.19 10.02
C ALA A 144 13.80 -11.26 8.92
N LYS A 145 13.50 -10.90 7.66
CA LYS A 145 13.73 -11.76 6.49
C LYS A 145 15.16 -12.28 6.38
N VAL A 146 16.16 -11.46 6.76
CA VAL A 146 17.58 -11.87 6.73
C VAL A 146 17.83 -13.08 7.63
N LYS A 147 17.04 -13.22 8.70
CA LYS A 147 17.07 -14.34 9.66
C LYS A 147 15.99 -15.39 9.38
N SER A 148 15.23 -15.24 8.28
CA SER A 148 14.04 -16.05 7.98
C SER A 148 12.98 -16.04 9.10
N GLU A 149 12.86 -14.91 9.80
CA GLU A 149 11.91 -14.71 10.90
C GLU A 149 10.74 -13.81 10.46
N PRO A 150 9.53 -13.98 11.04
CA PRO A 150 8.38 -13.13 10.74
C PRO A 150 8.68 -11.64 10.87
N CYS A 151 7.95 -10.80 10.12
CA CYS A 151 8.11 -9.36 10.15
C CYS A 151 8.11 -8.80 11.59
N ASN A 152 9.12 -8.01 11.94
CA ASN A 152 9.24 -7.32 13.23
C ASN A 152 8.02 -6.44 13.58
N PHE A 153 7.27 -6.02 12.56
CA PHE A 153 6.08 -5.20 12.67
C PHE A 153 4.87 -5.88 12.01
N GLY A 154 4.80 -7.21 12.00
CA GLY A 154 3.72 -7.96 11.34
C GLY A 154 2.32 -7.72 11.90
N PHE A 155 2.20 -7.11 13.09
CA PHE A 155 0.93 -6.70 13.70
C PHE A 155 0.66 -5.19 13.55
N LYS A 156 1.45 -4.48 12.73
CA LYS A 156 1.28 -3.05 12.47
C LYS A 156 0.44 -2.89 11.19
N ALA A 157 -0.53 -1.97 11.26
CA ALA A 157 -1.79 -1.88 10.50
C ALA A 157 -2.87 -2.85 11.01
#